data_AF-A0A2K8VAI8-F1
#
_entry.id   AF-A0A2K8VAI8-F1
#
_cell.length_a   1.000
_cell.length_b   1.000
_cell.length_c   1.000
_cell.angle_alpha   90.00
_cell.angle_beta   90.00
_cell.angle_gamma   90.00
#
_symmetry.space_group_name_H-M   'P 1'
#
loop_
_entity.id
_entity.type
_entity.pdbx_description
1 polymer ?
#
loop_
_entity_poly.entity_id
_entity_poly.type
_entity_poly.pdbx_seq_one_letter_code
_entity_poly.pdbx_strand_id
1 'polypeptide(L)'
;MKNKLILVVFLITFKVGAQVSDLKHISFKKVNKNVRFHKGESLKNILTLTHKLTDELQTKVEKFHVIYLWICKNIDYDYETYRRINLKRETYKYNSEKFIKWNIDYRKTIFKQLLESKKTVFTEYAYLLQKMDFIAGIECMLINRYGRNSSIIIDEINYPNHT
;
A
#
# COMPACT_ATOMS: atom_id res chain seq x y z
N MET A 1 26.85 -39.72 22.90
CA MET A 1 26.66 -38.46 23.66
C MET A 1 26.89 -37.21 22.83
N LYS A 2 27.95 -37.13 22.00
CA LYS A 2 28.24 -36.00 21.08
C LYS A 2 27.03 -35.56 20.22
N ASN A 3 26.29 -36.50 19.64
CA ASN A 3 25.16 -36.17 18.75
C ASN A 3 23.95 -35.56 19.51
N LYS A 4 23.74 -35.92 20.78
CA LYS A 4 22.69 -35.30 21.61
C LYS A 4 23.09 -33.88 22.06
N LEU A 5 24.39 -33.63 22.26
CA LEU A 5 24.92 -32.30 22.61
C LEU A 5 24.77 -31.32 21.43
N ILE A 6 25.05 -31.77 20.21
CA ILE A 6 24.85 -30.97 18.98
C ILE A 6 23.38 -30.59 18.81
N LEU A 7 22.45 -31.52 19.08
CA LEU A 7 21.01 -31.25 18.98
C LEU A 7 20.54 -30.19 20.00
N VAL A 8 21.08 -30.22 21.22
CA VAL A 8 20.78 -29.23 22.27
C VAL A 8 21.33 -27.85 21.89
N VAL A 9 22.55 -27.78 21.34
CA VAL A 9 23.13 -26.52 20.84
C VAL A 9 22.27 -25.93 19.71
N PHE A 10 21.79 -26.78 18.78
CA PHE A 10 20.95 -26.35 17.66
C PHE A 10 19.59 -25.79 18.13
N LEU A 11 18.98 -26.36 19.18
CA LEU A 11 17.72 -25.89 19.74
C LEU A 11 17.84 -24.55 20.49
N ILE A 12 19.00 -24.24 21.06
CA ILE A 12 19.24 -22.98 21.79
C ILE A 12 19.50 -21.81 20.81
N THR A 13 20.09 -22.09 19.64
CA THR A 13 20.37 -21.07 18.61
C THR A 13 19.14 -20.58 17.84
N PHE A 14 17.97 -21.21 17.98
CA PHE A 14 16.73 -20.76 17.32
C PHE A 14 16.04 -19.56 17.99
N LYS A 15 16.57 -19.03 19.09
CA LYS A 15 16.08 -17.79 19.72
C LYS A 15 16.76 -16.53 19.16
N VAL A 16 17.05 -16.47 17.86
CA VAL A 16 17.35 -15.18 17.22
C VAL A 16 16.02 -14.43 17.10
N GLY A 17 15.75 -13.57 18.08
CA GLY A 17 14.58 -12.71 18.08
C GLY A 17 14.72 -11.66 16.98
N ALA A 18 14.30 -11.99 15.76
CA ALA A 18 14.10 -11.05 14.66
C ALA A 18 12.88 -10.12 14.89
N GLN A 19 12.54 -9.84 16.16
CA GLN A 19 11.53 -8.85 16.49
C GLN A 19 12.17 -7.48 16.38
N VAL A 20 11.51 -6.57 15.64
CA VAL A 20 11.90 -5.17 15.51
C VAL A 20 11.96 -4.55 16.91
N SER A 21 13.16 -4.49 17.49
CA SER A 21 13.41 -3.92 18.83
C SER A 21 12.89 -2.50 18.93
N ASP A 22 12.93 -1.79 17.80
CA ASP A 22 12.65 -0.38 17.67
C ASP A 22 11.16 -0.07 17.87
N LEU A 23 10.29 -1.09 17.86
CA LEU A 23 8.84 -0.95 18.06
C LEU A 23 8.35 -1.43 19.43
N LYS A 24 9.23 -1.90 20.33
CA LYS A 24 8.82 -2.45 21.64
C LYS A 24 8.04 -1.45 22.50
N HIS A 25 8.26 -0.16 22.31
CA HIS A 25 7.58 0.92 23.03
C HIS A 25 6.26 1.37 22.36
N ILE A 26 5.91 0.83 21.19
CA ILE A 26 4.75 1.25 20.41
C ILE A 26 3.60 0.26 20.60
N SER A 27 2.43 0.76 21.00
CA SER A 27 1.23 -0.06 21.17
C SER A 27 0.23 0.16 20.03
N PHE A 28 0.08 -0.84 19.16
CA PHE A 28 -0.91 -0.80 18.08
C PHE A 28 -2.36 -1.00 18.54
N LYS A 29 -2.63 -1.02 19.85
CA LYS A 29 -4.01 -1.14 20.38
C LYS A 29 -4.86 0.08 19.99
N LYS A 30 -4.29 1.30 20.12
CA LYS A 30 -4.96 2.55 19.70
C LYS A 30 -5.20 2.56 18.19
N VAL A 31 -4.19 2.18 17.41
CA VAL A 31 -4.31 2.07 15.95
C VAL A 31 -5.47 1.16 15.55
N ASN A 32 -5.51 -0.05 16.10
CA ASN A 32 -6.59 -1.00 15.79
C ASN A 32 -7.98 -0.51 16.22
N LYS A 33 -8.07 0.21 17.35
CA LYS A 33 -9.31 0.85 17.81
C LYS A 33 -9.77 1.92 16.80
N ASN A 34 -8.89 2.82 16.39
CA ASN A 34 -9.22 3.93 15.48
C ASN A 34 -9.66 3.40 14.11
N VAL A 35 -8.96 2.40 13.55
CA VAL A 35 -9.35 1.77 12.28
C VAL A 35 -10.75 1.18 12.35
N ARG A 36 -11.12 0.53 13.46
CA ARG A 36 -12.45 -0.04 13.65
C ARG A 36 -13.53 1.04 13.79
N PHE A 37 -13.24 2.08 14.57
CA PHE A 37 -14.19 3.16 14.84
C PHE A 37 -14.51 3.98 13.58
N HIS A 38 -13.51 4.23 12.73
CA HIS A 38 -13.69 4.98 11.48
C HIS A 38 -13.91 4.09 10.24
N LYS A 39 -14.27 2.81 10.43
CA LYS A 39 -14.55 1.91 9.31
C LYS A 39 -15.70 2.48 8.47
N GLY A 40 -15.53 2.51 7.16
CA GLY A 40 -16.56 2.96 6.23
C GLY A 40 -16.65 4.47 6.06
N GLU A 41 -15.81 5.29 6.72
CA GLU A 41 -15.80 6.74 6.50
C GLU A 41 -15.50 7.12 5.03
N SER A 42 -16.07 8.24 4.59
CA SER A 42 -15.98 8.70 3.20
C SER A 42 -14.64 9.35 2.88
N LEU A 43 -14.16 9.18 1.65
CA LEU A 43 -12.99 9.90 1.14
C LEU A 43 -13.29 11.33 0.67
N LYS A 44 -14.57 11.76 0.67
CA LYS A 44 -14.97 13.12 0.21
C LYS A 44 -14.27 14.24 0.99
N ASN A 45 -13.97 14.01 2.27
CA ASN A 45 -13.17 14.92 3.09
C ASN A 45 -11.99 14.18 3.72
N ILE A 46 -10.95 13.99 2.90
CA ILE A 46 -9.72 13.28 3.28
C ILE A 46 -8.97 13.96 4.44
N LEU A 47 -9.04 15.28 4.56
CA LEU A 47 -8.40 16.03 5.65
C LEU A 47 -9.02 15.66 6.99
N THR A 48 -10.36 15.76 7.09
CA THR A 48 -11.09 15.39 8.31
C THR A 48 -10.90 13.91 8.65
N LEU A 49 -10.97 13.02 7.66
CA LEU A 49 -10.74 11.59 7.89
C LEU A 49 -9.33 11.34 8.44
N THR A 50 -8.31 11.92 7.81
CA THR A 50 -6.92 11.72 8.25
C THR A 50 -6.73 12.23 9.67
N HIS A 51 -7.21 13.44 9.97
CA HIS A 51 -7.16 14.00 11.32
C HIS A 51 -7.79 13.06 12.35
N LYS A 52 -9.02 12.62 12.11
CA LYS A 52 -9.73 11.66 12.97
C LYS A 52 -8.94 10.37 13.22
N LEU A 53 -8.28 9.83 12.19
CA LEU A 53 -7.48 8.61 12.33
C LEU A 53 -6.24 8.84 13.20
N THR A 54 -5.60 10.02 13.09
CA THR A 54 -4.23 10.25 13.57
C THR A 54 -4.07 11.13 14.80
N ASP A 55 -5.08 11.92 15.20
CA ASP A 55 -4.95 12.96 16.21
C ASP A 55 -4.54 12.43 17.60
N GLU A 56 -5.10 11.29 18.02
CA GLU A 56 -4.77 10.66 19.31
C GLU A 56 -3.44 9.88 19.32
N LEU A 57 -2.76 9.79 18.17
CA LEU A 57 -1.55 8.98 17.97
C LEU A 57 -0.28 9.84 18.10
N GLN A 58 0.70 9.33 18.83
CA GLN A 58 1.86 10.12 19.25
C GLN A 58 3.01 10.00 18.25
N THR A 59 3.22 8.80 17.70
CA THR A 59 4.37 8.52 16.85
C THR A 59 4.01 8.53 15.36
N LYS A 60 4.96 8.88 14.50
CA LYS A 60 4.80 8.77 13.04
C LYS A 60 4.50 7.33 12.61
N VAL A 61 5.04 6.34 13.32
CA VAL A 61 4.78 4.91 13.04
C VAL A 61 3.32 4.54 13.29
N GLU A 62 2.73 4.98 14.41
CA GLU A 62 1.31 4.75 14.67
C GLU A 62 0.43 5.43 13.62
N LYS A 63 0.75 6.68 13.27
CA LYS A 63 0.02 7.46 12.26
C LYS A 63 0.08 6.82 10.87
N PHE A 64 1.26 6.39 10.43
CA PHE A 64 1.40 5.64 9.19
C PHE A 64 0.60 4.33 9.24
N HIS A 65 0.72 3.58 10.33
CA HIS A 65 0.09 2.28 10.46
C HIS A 65 -1.44 2.36 10.47
N VAL A 66 -2.03 3.38 11.13
CA VAL A 66 -3.49 3.57 11.13
C VAL A 66 -4.00 3.92 9.74
N ILE A 67 -3.29 4.77 8.99
CA ILE A 67 -3.65 5.16 7.62
C ILE A 67 -3.58 3.93 6.71
N TYR A 68 -2.45 3.23 6.72
CA TYR A 68 -2.22 2.01 5.94
C TYR A 68 -3.31 0.96 6.20
N LEU A 69 -3.56 0.62 7.48
CA LEU A 69 -4.56 -0.37 7.83
C LEU A 69 -5.98 0.07 7.48
N TRP A 70 -6.30 1.36 7.62
CA TRP A 70 -7.59 1.87 7.23
C TRP A 70 -7.79 1.71 5.71
N ILE A 71 -6.79 2.07 4.90
CA ILE A 71 -6.85 1.88 3.44
C ILE A 71 -7.07 0.41 3.08
N CYS A 72 -6.27 -0.51 3.64
CA CYS A 72 -6.41 -1.94 3.37
C CYS A 72 -7.77 -2.54 3.72
N LYS A 73 -8.48 -1.97 4.70
CA LYS A 73 -9.78 -2.48 5.16
C LYS A 73 -10.99 -1.80 4.54
N ASN A 74 -10.79 -0.67 3.86
CA ASN A 74 -11.89 0.17 3.39
C ASN A 74 -11.84 0.44 1.89
N ILE A 75 -10.71 0.18 1.23
CA ILE A 75 -10.53 0.39 -0.20
C ILE A 75 -10.32 -0.97 -0.88
N ASP A 76 -11.27 -1.35 -1.73
CA ASP A 76 -11.29 -2.59 -2.48
C ASP A 76 -10.40 -2.50 -3.74
N TYR A 77 -9.78 -3.63 -4.09
CA TYR A 77 -9.02 -3.73 -5.33
C TYR A 77 -9.96 -3.88 -6.52
N ASP A 78 -9.80 -3.04 -7.54
CA ASP A 78 -10.60 -3.09 -8.77
C ASP A 78 -9.89 -3.91 -9.87
N TYR A 79 -10.20 -5.20 -9.89
CA TYR A 79 -9.67 -6.12 -10.90
C TYR A 79 -10.15 -5.80 -12.33
N GLU A 80 -11.35 -5.26 -12.49
CA GLU A 80 -11.90 -4.94 -13.81
C GLU A 80 -11.18 -3.75 -14.44
N THR A 81 -10.93 -2.71 -13.64
CA THR A 81 -10.10 -1.56 -14.05
C THR A 81 -8.68 -2.01 -14.36
N TYR A 82 -8.08 -2.86 -13.52
CA TYR A 82 -6.77 -3.44 -13.79
C TYR A 82 -6.72 -4.18 -15.13
N ARG A 83 -7.69 -5.06 -15.40
CA ARG A 83 -7.77 -5.79 -16.68
C ARG A 83 -7.87 -4.83 -17.86
N ARG A 84 -8.68 -3.77 -17.73
CA ARG A 84 -8.84 -2.75 -18.79
C ARG A 84 -7.55 -2.00 -19.07
N ILE A 85 -6.81 -1.60 -18.04
CA ILE A 85 -5.50 -0.94 -18.18
C ILE A 85 -4.54 -1.85 -18.93
N ASN A 86 -4.46 -3.14 -18.56
CA ASN A 86 -3.58 -4.08 -19.24
C ASN A 86 -3.96 -4.32 -20.70
N LEU A 87 -5.26 -4.47 -21.00
CA LEU A 87 -5.73 -4.56 -22.38
C LEU A 87 -5.32 -3.34 -23.20
N LYS A 88 -5.37 -2.14 -22.60
CA LYS A 88 -4.96 -0.89 -23.25
C LYS A 88 -3.45 -0.77 -23.41
N ARG A 89 -2.67 -1.28 -22.45
CA ARG A 89 -1.21 -1.41 -22.60
C ARG A 89 -0.87 -2.29 -23.81
N GLU A 90 -1.50 -3.45 -23.95
CA GLU A 90 -1.29 -4.33 -25.09
C GLU A 90 -1.73 -3.68 -26.41
N THR A 91 -2.91 -3.05 -26.42
CA THR A 91 -3.44 -2.35 -27.61
C THR A 91 -2.49 -1.26 -28.11
N TYR A 92 -1.79 -0.58 -27.19
CA TYR A 92 -0.90 0.55 -27.49
C TYR A 92 0.58 0.22 -27.29
N LYS A 93 0.95 -1.08 -27.29
CA LYS A 93 2.33 -1.56 -27.08
C LYS A 93 3.36 -0.84 -27.94
N TYR A 94 3.01 -0.52 -29.19
CA TYR A 94 3.87 0.17 -30.15
C TYR A 94 3.59 1.68 -30.29
N ASN A 95 2.74 2.24 -29.43
CA ASN A 95 2.42 3.67 -29.43
C ASN A 95 2.27 4.19 -27.99
N SER A 96 3.42 4.43 -27.35
CA SER A 96 3.50 4.87 -25.96
C SER A 96 2.83 6.22 -25.71
N GLU A 97 2.93 7.17 -26.64
CA GLU A 97 2.27 8.48 -26.52
C GLU A 97 0.75 8.34 -26.44
N LYS A 98 0.16 7.50 -27.30
CA LYS A 98 -1.27 7.21 -27.29
C LYS A 98 -1.70 6.53 -25.99
N PHE A 99 -0.87 5.61 -25.47
CA PHE A 99 -1.11 5.00 -24.16
C PHE A 99 -1.09 6.04 -23.03
N ILE A 100 -0.06 6.89 -22.99
CA ILE A 100 0.10 7.92 -21.96
C ILE A 100 -1.10 8.87 -21.96
N LYS A 101 -1.50 9.37 -23.14
CA LYS A 101 -2.66 10.26 -23.27
C LYS A 101 -3.93 9.59 -22.75
N TRP A 102 -4.21 8.37 -23.21
CA TRP A 102 -5.36 7.60 -22.73
C TRP A 102 -5.32 7.36 -21.21
N ASN A 103 -4.14 7.03 -20.67
CA ASN A 103 -3.96 6.74 -19.25
C ASN A 103 -4.17 7.98 -18.37
N ILE A 104 -3.67 9.15 -18.79
CA ILE A 104 -3.91 10.42 -18.10
C ILE A 104 -5.42 10.73 -18.03
N ASP A 105 -6.13 10.55 -19.14
CA ASP A 105 -7.57 10.78 -19.18
C ASP A 105 -8.33 9.77 -18.32
N TYR A 106 -7.96 8.49 -18.40
CA TYR A 106 -8.63 7.41 -17.68
C TYR A 106 -8.42 7.49 -16.16
N ARG A 107 -7.27 8.01 -15.69
CA ARG A 107 -7.03 8.24 -14.25
C ARG A 107 -8.10 9.10 -13.60
N LYS A 108 -8.66 10.09 -14.29
CA LYS A 108 -9.76 10.91 -13.75
C LYS A 108 -10.96 10.03 -13.38
N THR A 109 -11.26 9.03 -14.19
CA THR A 109 -12.30 8.04 -13.92
C THR A 109 -11.95 7.17 -12.72
N ILE A 110 -10.70 6.68 -12.62
CA ILE A 110 -10.26 5.84 -11.51
C ILE A 110 -10.31 6.60 -10.18
N PHE A 111 -9.87 7.87 -10.17
CA PHE A 111 -9.96 8.72 -8.98
C PHE A 111 -11.40 8.99 -8.56
N LYS A 112 -12.30 9.26 -9.51
CA LYS A 112 -13.73 9.41 -9.22
C LYS A 112 -14.29 8.13 -8.60
N GLN A 113 -13.94 6.97 -9.16
CA GLN A 113 -14.36 5.68 -8.65
C GLN A 113 -13.82 5.39 -7.24
N LEU A 114 -12.57 5.75 -6.96
CA LEU A 114 -11.99 5.67 -5.61
C LEU A 114 -12.82 6.49 -4.61
N LEU A 115 -13.18 7.72 -4.95
CA LEU A 115 -13.97 8.59 -4.06
C LEU A 115 -15.40 8.09 -3.83
N GLU A 116 -16.04 7.55 -4.88
CA GLU A 116 -17.46 7.18 -4.87
C GLU A 116 -17.70 5.76 -4.33
N SER A 117 -16.86 4.81 -4.74
CA SER A 117 -17.06 3.38 -4.48
C SER A 117 -15.93 2.73 -3.70
N LYS A 118 -14.90 3.50 -3.31
CA LYS A 118 -13.72 3.01 -2.59
C LYS A 118 -13.06 1.82 -3.29
N LYS A 119 -12.97 1.90 -4.61
CA LYS A 119 -12.37 0.88 -5.48
C LYS A 119 -11.27 1.49 -6.32
N THR A 120 -10.11 0.85 -6.35
CA THR A 120 -8.98 1.40 -7.11
C THR A 120 -7.89 0.37 -7.45
N VAL A 121 -6.84 0.82 -8.14
CA VAL A 121 -5.68 0.02 -8.54
C VAL A 121 -4.37 0.61 -7.99
N PHE A 122 -3.24 -0.04 -8.31
CA PHE A 122 -1.94 0.14 -7.65
C PHE A 122 -1.49 1.60 -7.43
N THR A 123 -1.53 2.45 -8.46
CA THR A 123 -1.01 3.83 -8.38
C THR A 123 -1.85 4.70 -7.44
N GLU A 124 -3.16 4.55 -7.50
CA GLU A 124 -4.09 5.35 -6.72
C GLU A 124 -4.09 4.95 -5.24
N TYR A 125 -3.81 3.68 -4.92
CA TYR A 125 -3.50 3.28 -3.54
C TYR A 125 -2.28 4.02 -3.00
N ALA A 126 -1.19 4.05 -3.78
CA ALA A 126 0.04 4.70 -3.37
C ALA A 126 -0.16 6.22 -3.21
N TYR A 127 -0.90 6.84 -4.13
CA TYR A 127 -1.24 8.26 -4.04
C TYR A 127 -2.13 8.57 -2.82
N LEU A 128 -3.14 7.73 -2.54
CA LEU A 128 -4.00 7.91 -1.37
C LEU A 128 -3.20 7.83 -0.07
N LEU A 129 -2.34 6.82 0.06
CA LEU A 129 -1.44 6.64 1.20
C LEU A 129 -0.53 7.86 1.37
N GLN A 130 0.17 8.26 0.31
CA GLN A 130 1.05 9.44 0.32
C GLN A 130 0.29 10.70 0.75
N LYS A 131 -0.93 10.91 0.24
CA LYS A 131 -1.72 12.11 0.55
C LYS A 131 -2.14 12.15 2.02
N MET A 132 -2.60 11.04 2.57
CA MET A 132 -2.98 10.94 3.98
C MET A 132 -1.74 11.06 4.89
N ASP A 133 -0.64 10.44 4.52
CA ASP A 133 0.63 10.54 5.26
C ASP A 133 1.15 11.99 5.30
N PHE A 134 1.10 12.69 4.17
CA PHE A 134 1.46 14.11 4.09
C PHE A 134 0.59 14.96 5.04
N ILE A 135 -0.72 14.73 5.06
CA ILE A 135 -1.63 15.41 6.00
C ILE A 135 -1.29 15.09 7.45
N ALA A 136 -0.83 13.87 7.74
CA ALA A 136 -0.41 13.44 9.08
C ALA A 136 1.00 13.91 9.49
N GLY A 137 1.68 14.70 8.66
CA GLY A 137 3.04 15.20 8.91
C GLY A 137 4.14 14.16 8.68
N ILE A 138 3.89 13.20 7.79
CA ILE A 138 4.83 12.14 7.41
C ILE A 138 5.26 12.39 5.96
N GLU A 139 6.58 12.50 5.75
CA GLU A 139 7.15 12.65 4.42
C GLU A 139 7.21 11.30 3.71
N CYS A 140 6.57 11.22 2.55
CA CYS A 140 6.50 10.01 1.73
C CYS A 140 6.75 10.35 0.26
N MET A 141 7.49 9.50 -0.45
CA MET A 141 7.74 9.61 -1.89
C MET A 141 7.14 8.41 -2.62
N LEU A 142 6.48 8.66 -3.74
CA LEU A 142 6.07 7.59 -4.66
C LEU A 142 7.29 7.05 -5.39
N ILE A 143 7.51 5.73 -5.29
CA ILE A 143 8.61 5.05 -5.97
C ILE A 143 8.03 4.15 -7.06
N ASN A 144 8.35 4.46 -8.32
CA ASN A 144 7.97 3.63 -9.46
C ASN A 144 8.93 2.44 -9.57
N ARG A 145 8.40 1.22 -9.41
CA ARG A 145 9.15 -0.03 -9.59
C ARG A 145 8.36 -1.04 -10.43
N TYR A 146 9.11 -1.97 -11.00
CA TYR A 146 8.60 -3.18 -11.64
C TYR A 146 8.40 -4.24 -10.56
N GLY A 147 7.18 -4.76 -10.40
CA GLY A 147 6.96 -5.88 -9.49
C GLY A 147 7.48 -7.17 -10.12
N ARG A 148 7.94 -8.11 -9.31
CA ARG A 148 8.27 -9.45 -9.80
C ARG A 148 7.00 -10.28 -9.85
N ASN A 149 6.67 -10.84 -11.01
CA ASN A 149 5.65 -11.87 -11.15
C ASN A 149 6.21 -13.01 -12.00
N SER A 150 5.54 -14.17 -12.00
CA SER A 150 5.98 -15.38 -12.73
C SER A 150 6.12 -15.18 -14.25
N SER A 151 5.56 -14.09 -14.77
CA SER A 151 5.48 -13.78 -16.20
C SER A 151 6.52 -12.75 -16.66
N ILE A 152 7.30 -12.16 -15.73
CA ILE A 152 8.34 -11.18 -16.06
C ILE A 152 9.65 -11.93 -16.27
N ILE A 153 10.04 -12.07 -17.54
CA ILE A 153 11.38 -12.47 -17.94
C ILE A 153 12.30 -11.28 -17.65
N ILE A 154 13.37 -11.51 -16.90
CA ILE A 154 14.29 -10.48 -16.39
C ILE A 154 14.90 -9.62 -17.52
N ASP A 155 14.97 -10.17 -18.73
CA ASP A 155 15.55 -9.53 -19.92
C ASP A 155 14.53 -8.71 -20.75
N GLU A 156 13.22 -8.82 -20.44
CA GLU A 156 12.16 -8.06 -21.10
C GLU A 156 11.37 -7.24 -20.08
N ILE A 157 11.97 -6.15 -19.60
CA ILE A 157 11.29 -5.18 -18.74
C ILE A 157 10.23 -4.44 -19.58
N ASN A 158 9.04 -5.02 -19.70
CA ASN A 158 8.03 -4.52 -20.63
C ASN A 158 7.25 -3.33 -20.04
N TYR A 159 6.82 -3.33 -18.77
CA TYR A 159 6.05 -2.22 -18.18
C TYR A 159 6.14 -2.10 -16.65
N PRO A 160 6.23 -0.87 -16.08
CA PRO A 160 6.23 -0.68 -14.64
C PRO A 160 4.82 -0.90 -14.06
N ASN A 161 4.75 -1.41 -12.83
CA ASN A 161 3.48 -1.65 -12.12
C ASN A 161 2.75 -0.34 -11.80
N HIS A 162 3.51 0.74 -11.67
CA HIS A 162 3.05 2.10 -11.45
C HIS A 162 3.51 2.97 -12.60
N THR A 163 2.62 3.79 -13.13
CA THR A 163 2.93 4.78 -14.17
C THR A 163 2.10 6.01 -13.89
#